data_AF-S8DMP2-F1
#
_entry.id   AF-S8DMP2-F1
#
_cell.length_a   1.000
_cell.length_b   1.000
_cell.length_c   1.000
_cell.angle_alpha   90.00
_cell.angle_beta   90.00
_cell.angle_gamma   90.00
#
_symmetry.space_group_name_H-M   'P 1'
#
loop_
_entity.id
_entity.type
_entity.pdbx_description
1 polymer ?
#
loop_
_entity_poly.entity_id
_entity_poly.type
_entity_poly.pdbx_seq_one_letter_code
_entity_poly.pdbx_strand_id
1 'polypeptide(L)'
;MNLRRLREQHVHDLLQSGRADASFWKTYRVLVDPRPRRSRVTAAQLQVAFEPRMNPPRTIPDCWDPTRYRINRRLLDSIPDSTVEACPNGYFTRPWSLSEVEDAKAHILEHSMGSARGVDRVAYEEVLRVPNENLRSLFQA
;
A
#
# COMPACT_ATOMS: atom_id res chain seq x y z
N MET A 1 11.85 -19.97 -35.60
CA MET A 1 12.04 -18.55 -35.21
C MET A 1 13.47 -18.38 -34.71
N ASN A 2 14.30 -17.54 -35.33
CA ASN A 2 15.74 -17.44 -35.02
C ASN A 2 15.94 -16.59 -33.75
N LEU A 3 16.36 -17.22 -32.66
CA LEU A 3 16.52 -16.60 -31.34
C LEU A 3 17.48 -15.39 -31.36
N ARG A 4 18.45 -15.39 -32.28
CA ARG A 4 19.42 -14.30 -32.43
C ARG A 4 18.76 -13.02 -32.94
N ARG A 5 17.89 -13.13 -33.95
CA ARG A 5 17.08 -12.01 -34.47
C ARG A 5 16.12 -11.44 -33.43
N LEU A 6 15.47 -12.31 -32.65
CA LEU A 6 14.54 -11.87 -31.60
C LEU A 6 15.27 -11.07 -30.52
N ARG A 7 16.46 -11.53 -30.12
CA ARG A 7 17.31 -10.81 -29.17
C ARG A 7 17.75 -9.44 -29.71
N GLU A 8 18.19 -9.38 -30.96
CA GLU A 8 18.59 -8.11 -31.61
C GLU A 8 17.43 -7.11 -31.66
N GLN A 9 16.21 -7.58 -31.93
CA GLN A 9 15.01 -6.77 -31.94
C GLN A 9 14.67 -6.22 -30.54
N HIS A 10 14.70 -7.06 -29.50
CA HIS A 10 14.46 -6.61 -28.13
C HIS A 10 15.50 -5.60 -27.63
N VAL A 11 16.78 -5.77 -28.00
CA VAL A 11 17.84 -4.82 -27.66
C VAL A 11 17.61 -3.48 -28.35
N HIS A 12 17.24 -3.50 -29.63
CA HIS A 12 16.90 -2.29 -30.36
C HIS A 12 15.71 -1.55 -29.71
N ASP A 13 14.64 -2.26 -29.36
CA ASP A 13 13.44 -1.67 -28.74
C ASP A 13 13.72 -1.06 -27.36
N LEU A 14 14.60 -1.69 -26.57
CA LEU A 14 15.06 -1.14 -25.28
C LEU A 14 15.91 0.12 -25.47
N LEU A 15 16.81 0.15 -26.45
CA LEU A 15 17.66 1.33 -26.72
C LEU A 15 16.85 2.51 -27.29
N GLN A 16 15.80 2.25 -28.08
CA GLN A 16 14.91 3.29 -28.59
C GLN A 16 13.98 3.85 -27.49
N SER A 17 13.45 2.98 -26.63
CA SER A 17 12.60 3.39 -25.49
C SER A 17 13.39 3.94 -24.29
N GLY A 18 14.71 3.75 -24.26
CA GLY A 18 15.64 4.23 -23.24
C GLY A 18 15.90 5.73 -23.20
N ARG A 19 15.29 6.52 -24.11
CA ARG A 19 15.43 7.98 -24.11
C ARG A 19 14.61 8.69 -23.02
N ALA A 20 13.72 7.98 -22.34
CA ALA A 20 13.03 8.44 -21.14
C ALA A 20 12.95 7.29 -20.11
N ASP A 21 13.26 7.58 -18.85
CA ASP A 21 13.42 6.56 -17.79
C ASP A 21 12.18 5.67 -17.63
N ALA A 22 10.98 6.25 -17.65
CA ALA A 22 9.73 5.51 -17.46
C ALA A 22 9.40 4.55 -18.62
N SER A 23 9.71 4.92 -19.87
CA SER A 23 9.44 4.07 -21.04
C SER A 23 10.37 2.88 -21.11
N PHE A 24 11.63 3.06 -20.71
CA PHE A 24 12.59 1.95 -20.59
C PHE A 24 12.04 0.85 -19.68
N TRP A 25 11.63 1.20 -18.46
CA TRP A 25 11.14 0.23 -17.48
C TRP A 25 9.85 -0.46 -17.92
N LYS A 26 8.96 0.24 -18.63
CA LYS A 26 7.74 -0.34 -19.18
C LYS A 26 8.05 -1.40 -20.25
N THR A 27 8.94 -1.09 -21.18
CA THR A 27 9.37 -2.03 -22.23
C THR A 27 10.12 -3.22 -21.64
N TYR A 28 11.03 -2.96 -20.69
CA TYR A 28 11.79 -3.99 -19.99
C TYR A 28 10.89 -4.99 -19.25
N ARG A 29 9.89 -4.50 -18.51
CA ARG A 29 8.91 -5.35 -17.81
C ARG A 29 8.13 -6.26 -18.77
N VAL A 30 7.73 -5.77 -19.94
CA VAL A 30 7.04 -6.62 -20.95
C VAL A 30 7.91 -7.78 -21.42
N LEU A 31 9.24 -7.59 -21.47
CA LEU A 31 10.19 -8.60 -21.93
C LEU A 31 10.57 -9.60 -20.84
N VAL A 32 10.70 -9.14 -19.59
CA VAL A 32 11.26 -9.91 -18.48
C VAL A 32 10.18 -10.45 -17.54
N ASP A 33 9.08 -9.73 -17.36
CA ASP A 33 8.04 -10.18 -16.44
C ASP A 33 7.42 -11.47 -16.98
N PRO A 34 7.20 -12.47 -16.11
CA PRO A 34 6.49 -13.67 -16.48
C PRO A 34 5.14 -13.28 -17.08
N ARG A 35 4.83 -13.81 -18.27
CA ARG A 35 3.51 -13.58 -18.88
C ARG A 35 2.42 -13.92 -17.86
N PRO A 36 1.41 -13.06 -17.68
CA PRO A 36 0.38 -13.27 -16.68
C PRO A 36 -0.22 -14.65 -16.87
N ARG A 37 -0.04 -15.50 -15.84
CA ARG A 37 -0.59 -16.85 -15.85
C ARG A 37 -2.07 -16.71 -15.57
N ARG A 38 -2.91 -17.39 -16.37
CA ARG A 38 -4.32 -17.53 -16.03
C ARG A 38 -4.40 -18.17 -14.65
N SER A 39 -5.10 -17.52 -13.73
CA SER A 39 -5.38 -18.08 -12.41
C SER A 39 -6.03 -19.45 -12.57
N ARG A 40 -5.46 -20.47 -11.93
CA ARG A 40 -5.99 -21.85 -11.98
C ARG A 40 -7.28 -22.01 -11.18
N VAL A 41 -7.61 -21.02 -10.36
CA VAL A 41 -8.77 -20.99 -9.48
C VAL A 41 -9.48 -19.65 -9.63
N THR A 42 -10.80 -19.70 -9.50
CA THR A 42 -11.66 -18.52 -9.48
C THR A 42 -11.67 -17.87 -8.10
N ALA A 43 -12.09 -16.60 -8.01
CA ALA A 43 -12.26 -15.92 -6.72
C ALA A 43 -13.27 -16.65 -5.81
N ALA A 44 -14.35 -17.20 -6.37
CA ALA A 44 -15.33 -17.99 -5.63
C ALA A 44 -14.71 -19.26 -5.02
N GLN A 45 -13.82 -19.94 -5.74
CA GLN A 45 -13.11 -21.11 -5.21
C GLN A 45 -12.14 -20.73 -4.08
N LEU A 46 -11.52 -19.55 -4.15
CA LEU A 46 -10.70 -19.04 -3.06
C LEU A 46 -11.56 -18.70 -1.85
N GLN A 47 -12.71 -18.05 -2.03
CA GLN A 47 -13.61 -17.70 -0.94
C GLN A 47 -13.90 -18.89 -0.02
N VAL A 48 -14.24 -20.06 -0.57
CA VAL A 48 -14.52 -21.28 0.20
C VAL A 48 -13.36 -21.68 1.12
N ALA A 49 -12.11 -21.50 0.68
CA ALA A 49 -10.93 -21.84 1.47
C ALA A 49 -10.52 -20.75 2.47
N PHE A 50 -10.73 -19.48 2.11
CA PHE A 50 -10.26 -18.33 2.90
C PHE A 50 -11.28 -17.86 3.93
N GLU A 51 -12.57 -17.91 3.63
CA GLU A 51 -13.65 -17.52 4.55
C GLU A 51 -13.56 -18.22 5.92
N PRO A 52 -13.37 -19.55 6.04
CA PRO A 52 -13.20 -20.20 7.34
C PRO A 52 -11.86 -19.90 8.02
N ARG A 53 -10.85 -19.41 7.29
CA ARG A 53 -9.53 -19.04 7.86
C ARG A 53 -9.52 -17.62 8.42
N MET A 54 -10.24 -16.73 7.77
CA MET A 54 -10.33 -15.31 8.13
C MET A 54 -11.34 -15.07 9.26
N ASN A 55 -12.33 -15.96 9.39
CA ASN A 55 -13.35 -15.86 10.42
C ASN A 55 -13.04 -16.77 11.61
N PRO A 56 -13.33 -16.34 12.85
CA PRO A 56 -13.23 -17.20 14.01
C PRO A 56 -14.06 -18.49 13.83
N PRO A 57 -13.49 -19.68 14.08
CA PRO A 57 -14.24 -20.92 13.93
C PRO A 57 -15.34 -21.00 14.99
N ARG A 58 -16.53 -21.51 14.60
CA ARG A 58 -17.67 -21.68 15.53
C ARG A 58 -17.37 -22.68 16.64
N THR A 59 -16.52 -23.65 16.36
CA THR A 59 -16.03 -24.67 17.28
C THR A 59 -14.52 -24.71 17.20
N ILE A 60 -13.84 -24.80 18.34
CA ILE A 60 -12.37 -24.89 18.38
C ILE A 60 -11.97 -26.21 17.69
N PRO A 61 -11.11 -26.19 16.65
CA PRO A 61 -10.65 -27.40 15.98
C PRO A 61 -9.86 -28.32 16.93
N ASP A 62 -10.00 -29.63 16.78
CA ASP A 62 -9.31 -30.62 17.63
C ASP A 62 -7.78 -30.52 17.57
N CYS A 63 -7.24 -29.98 16.48
CA CYS A 63 -5.80 -29.77 16.30
C CYS A 63 -5.26 -28.54 17.06
N TRP A 64 -6.12 -27.73 17.68
CA TRP A 64 -5.71 -26.54 18.43
C TRP A 64 -5.52 -26.87 19.90
N ASP A 65 -4.49 -26.29 20.52
CA ASP A 65 -4.32 -26.34 21.98
C ASP A 65 -5.41 -25.48 22.65
N PRO A 66 -6.35 -26.08 23.41
CA PRO A 66 -7.44 -25.35 24.03
C PRO A 66 -6.95 -24.36 25.09
N THR A 67 -5.82 -24.62 25.75
CA THR A 67 -5.23 -23.71 26.75
C THR A 67 -4.72 -22.46 26.07
N ARG A 68 -3.93 -22.62 25.01
CA ARG A 68 -3.41 -21.51 24.21
C ARG A 68 -4.54 -20.68 23.59
N TYR A 69 -5.59 -21.32 23.09
CA TYR A 69 -6.77 -20.62 22.56
C TYR A 69 -7.43 -19.73 23.63
N ARG A 70 -7.63 -20.25 24.85
CA ARG A 70 -8.23 -19.47 25.95
C ARG A 70 -7.36 -18.29 26.39
N ILE A 71 -6.03 -18.46 26.43
CA ILE A 71 -5.10 -17.36 26.74
C ILE A 71 -5.18 -16.28 25.66
N ASN A 72 -5.10 -16.67 24.39
CA ASN A 72 -5.21 -15.73 23.28
C ASN A 72 -6.54 -14.98 23.30
N ARG A 73 -7.64 -15.66 23.63
CA ARG A 73 -8.95 -15.02 23.73
C ARG A 73 -8.98 -13.95 24.83
N ARG A 74 -8.46 -14.27 26.01
CA ARG A 74 -8.34 -13.29 27.12
C ARG A 74 -7.42 -12.12 26.76
N LEU A 75 -6.34 -12.37 26.02
CA LEU A 75 -5.45 -11.32 25.56
C LEU A 75 -6.17 -10.40 24.57
N LEU A 76 -6.91 -10.96 23.60
CA LEU A 76 -7.73 -10.19 22.66
C LEU A 76 -8.78 -9.35 23.39
N ASP A 77 -9.48 -9.91 24.37
CA ASP A 77 -10.48 -9.20 25.18
C ASP A 77 -9.85 -8.08 26.05
N SER A 78 -8.52 -8.09 26.22
CA SER A 78 -7.78 -7.03 26.94
C SER A 78 -7.25 -5.91 26.02
N ILE A 79 -7.32 -6.09 24.70
CA ILE A 79 -6.94 -5.04 23.74
C ILE A 79 -8.04 -3.97 23.76
N PRO A 80 -7.71 -2.69 24.00
CA PRO A 80 -8.69 -1.62 24.00
C PRO A 80 -9.31 -1.43 22.62
N ASP A 81 -10.57 -1.00 22.57
CA ASP A 81 -11.30 -0.72 21.33
C ASP A 81 -10.63 0.35 20.46
N SER A 82 -9.84 1.23 21.09
CA SER A 82 -9.05 2.25 20.42
C SER A 82 -7.61 2.16 20.90
N THR A 83 -6.66 2.35 19.98
CA THR A 83 -5.24 2.42 20.31
C THR A 83 -5.01 3.54 21.31
N VAL A 84 -4.76 3.18 22.57
CA VAL A 84 -4.35 4.13 23.60
C VAL A 84 -2.87 4.39 23.41
N GLU A 85 -2.51 5.61 23.07
CA GLU A 85 -1.11 5.98 22.99
C GLU A 85 -0.50 6.06 24.39
N ALA A 86 0.54 5.28 24.62
CA ALA A 86 1.29 5.27 25.89
C ALA A 86 2.56 6.13 25.85
N CYS A 87 2.85 6.77 24.71
CA CYS A 87 4.04 7.60 24.56
C CYS A 87 3.87 8.93 25.34
N PRO A 88 4.87 9.34 26.14
CA PRO A 88 4.78 10.58 26.94
C PRO A 88 4.47 11.84 26.13
N ASN A 89 4.86 11.86 24.85
CA ASN A 89 4.77 13.02 23.98
C ASN A 89 3.47 13.07 23.15
N GLY A 90 2.63 12.03 23.22
CA GLY A 90 1.32 12.01 22.55
C GLY A 90 1.37 12.23 21.04
N TYR A 91 2.35 11.64 20.33
CA TYR A 91 2.56 11.84 18.89
C TYR A 91 1.37 11.47 18.01
N PHE A 92 0.56 10.49 18.42
CA PHE A 92 -0.58 9.97 17.66
C PHE A 92 -1.94 10.47 18.18
N THR A 93 -1.98 11.04 19.37
CA THR A 93 -3.21 11.50 20.04
C THR A 93 -3.31 13.02 20.11
N ARG A 94 -2.20 13.76 19.98
CA ARG A 94 -2.25 15.22 20.00
C ARG A 94 -2.77 15.78 18.67
N PRO A 95 -3.49 16.91 18.71
CA PRO A 95 -3.87 17.63 17.50
C PRO A 95 -2.62 18.10 16.73
N TRP A 96 -2.65 17.95 15.40
CA TRP A 96 -1.68 18.58 14.51
C TRP A 96 -1.55 20.09 14.73
N SER A 97 -0.33 20.59 14.88
CA SER A 97 -0.09 22.03 14.90
C SER A 97 -0.18 22.60 13.47
N LEU A 98 -0.38 23.91 13.37
CA LEU A 98 -0.35 24.57 12.05
C LEU A 98 1.05 24.51 11.43
N SER A 99 2.10 24.65 12.25
CA SER A 99 3.49 24.59 11.80
C SER A 99 3.84 23.23 11.21
N GLU A 100 3.31 22.13 11.74
CA GLU A 100 3.54 20.79 11.18
C GLU A 100 2.93 20.63 9.79
N VAL A 101 1.77 21.25 9.55
CA VAL A 101 1.15 21.28 8.22
C VAL A 101 1.99 22.10 7.26
N GLU A 102 2.56 23.21 7.71
CA GLU A 102 3.48 24.05 6.94
C GLU A 102 4.76 23.30 6.58
N ASP A 103 5.38 22.64 7.56
CA ASP A 103 6.59 21.84 7.38
C ASP A 103 6.35 20.69 6.39
N ALA A 104 5.20 20.01 6.50
CA ALA A 104 4.83 18.95 5.57
C ALA A 104 4.69 19.49 4.13
N LYS A 105 4.07 20.66 3.95
CA LYS A 105 3.97 21.29 2.63
C LYS A 105 5.32 21.74 2.07
N ALA A 106 6.17 22.32 2.91
CA ALA A 106 7.52 22.71 2.52
C ALA A 106 8.30 21.46 2.04
N HIS A 107 8.19 20.35 2.75
CA HIS A 107 8.80 19.09 2.37
C HIS A 107 8.28 18.57 1.01
N ILE A 108 6.96 18.63 0.77
CA ILE A 108 6.35 18.25 -0.51
C ILE A 108 6.88 19.12 -1.65
N LEU A 109 6.96 20.44 -1.44
CA LEU A 109 7.49 21.38 -2.43
C LEU A 109 8.95 21.07 -2.80
N GLU A 110 9.77 20.73 -1.82
CA GLU A 110 11.19 20.46 -2.03
C GLU A 110 11.45 19.09 -2.68
N HIS A 111 10.69 18.06 -2.31
CA HIS A 111 11.06 16.68 -2.65
C HIS A 111 10.06 15.94 -3.55
N SER A 112 8.81 16.40 -3.67
CA SER A 112 7.70 15.56 -4.16
C SER A 112 6.94 16.09 -5.38
N MET A 113 7.34 17.23 -5.93
CA MET A 113 6.64 17.88 -7.06
C MET A 113 6.61 17.04 -8.36
N GLY A 114 7.55 16.11 -8.54
CA GLY A 114 7.59 15.20 -9.69
C GLY A 114 6.84 13.88 -9.49
N SER A 115 6.20 13.69 -8.34
CA SER A 115 5.57 12.42 -7.98
C SER A 115 4.32 12.13 -8.80
N ALA A 116 4.02 10.84 -8.98
CA ALA A 116 2.80 10.41 -9.64
C ALA A 116 1.57 10.84 -8.84
N ARG A 117 0.47 11.10 -9.55
CA ARG A 117 -0.83 11.43 -8.95
C ARG A 117 -1.37 10.28 -8.11
N GLY A 118 -2.17 10.63 -7.10
CA GLY A 118 -2.93 9.67 -6.31
C GLY A 118 -3.92 8.86 -7.17
N VAL A 119 -4.47 7.79 -6.59
CA VAL A 119 -5.50 6.95 -7.25
C VAL A 119 -6.77 7.74 -7.58
N ASP A 120 -7.04 8.77 -6.80
CA ASP A 120 -8.08 9.78 -6.97
C ASP A 120 -7.74 10.84 -8.04
N ARG A 121 -6.57 10.72 -8.68
CA ARG A 121 -6.01 11.65 -9.68
C ARG A 121 -5.64 13.02 -9.13
N VAL A 122 -5.54 13.18 -7.81
CA VAL A 122 -5.09 14.40 -7.16
C VAL A 122 -3.56 14.48 -7.24
N ALA A 123 -3.05 15.62 -7.68
CA ALA A 123 -1.63 15.93 -7.69
C ALA A 123 -1.21 16.74 -6.45
N TYR A 124 0.08 16.71 -6.08
CA TYR A 124 0.57 17.45 -4.91
C TYR A 124 0.35 18.97 -5.04
N GLU A 125 0.37 19.50 -6.26
CA GLU A 125 0.06 20.90 -6.56
C GLU A 125 -1.35 21.30 -6.11
N GLU A 126 -2.30 20.36 -6.18
CA GLU A 126 -3.67 20.60 -5.75
C GLU A 126 -3.76 20.61 -4.22
N VAL A 127 -3.05 19.69 -3.54
CA VAL A 127 -2.96 19.64 -2.08
C VAL A 127 -2.31 20.91 -1.52
N LEU A 128 -1.25 21.39 -2.16
CA LEU A 128 -0.52 22.59 -1.74
C LEU A 128 -1.38 23.85 -1.76
N ARG A 129 -2.40 23.91 -2.64
CA ARG A 129 -3.35 25.04 -2.74
C ARG A 129 -4.39 25.07 -1.63
N VAL A 130 -4.64 23.97 -0.92
CA VAL A 130 -5.61 23.92 0.18
C VAL A 130 -5.08 24.74 1.36
N PRO A 131 -5.81 25.67 1.97
CA PRO A 131 -5.33 26.41 3.15
C PRO A 131 -4.90 25.49 4.31
N ASN A 132 -3.87 25.87 5.06
CA ASN A 132 -3.28 25.02 6.12
C ASN A 132 -4.30 24.73 7.22
N GLU A 133 -5.15 25.70 7.54
CA GLU A 133 -6.23 25.60 8.52
C GLU A 133 -7.27 24.56 8.11
N ASN A 134 -7.57 24.47 6.82
CA ASN A 134 -8.51 23.50 6.29
C ASN A 134 -7.93 22.08 6.36
N LEU A 135 -6.65 21.93 6.01
CA LEU A 135 -5.95 20.64 6.15
C LEU A 135 -5.88 20.21 7.61
N ARG A 136 -5.51 21.12 8.52
CA ARG A 136 -5.47 20.85 9.96
C ARG A 136 -6.83 20.37 10.47
N SER A 137 -7.90 21.07 10.09
CA SER A 137 -9.27 20.73 10.49
C SER A 137 -9.70 19.37 9.95
N LEU A 138 -9.33 19.04 8.71
CA LEU A 138 -9.62 17.73 8.10
C LEU A 138 -8.96 16.58 8.86
N PHE A 139 -7.70 16.74 9.29
CA PHE A 139 -6.96 15.69 10.02
C PHE A 139 -7.28 15.61 11.51
N GLN A 140 -8.20 16.44 12.01
CA GLN A 140 -8.63 16.49 13.42
C GLN A 140 -10.13 16.21 13.60
N ALA A 141 -10.86 16.01 12.51
CA ALA A 141 -12.28 15.64 12.51
C ALA A 141 -12.46 14.14 12.77
#